data_AF-A0A4S8RJV5-F1
#
_entry.id   AF-A0A4S8RJV5-F1
#
_cell.length_a   1.000
_cell.length_b   1.000
_cell.length_c   1.000
_cell.angle_alpha   90.00
_cell.angle_beta   90.00
_cell.angle_gamma   90.00
#
_symmetry.space_group_name_H-M   'P 1'
#
loop_
_entity.id
_entity.type
_entity.pdbx_description
1 polymer ?
#
loop_
_entity_poly.entity_id
_entity_poly.type
_entity_poly.pdbx_seq_one_letter_code
_entity_poly.pdbx_strand_id
1 'polypeptide(L)'
;MSYGNNNYNRNNGYNRNSNYRNGNAYGNRNGGNRQAPKRSGAKYSIIRQGKFEGQTIINAWNKSRGKGLITAKVAPYGDSKEYTAPSSGKTYITMIAEITYHNSGHTRIIPCSMNKATKSVVLSDIGMVITQNGSGLTSSGKKVSGYFGKFSR
;
A
#
# COMPACT_ATOMS: atom_id res chain seq x y z
N MET A 1 -41.11 -57.21 -10.31
CA MET A 1 -39.77 -57.75 -9.97
C MET A 1 -38.72 -56.75 -10.44
N SER A 2 -37.99 -56.11 -9.53
CA SER A 2 -36.76 -55.39 -9.90
C SER A 2 -35.82 -55.42 -8.70
N TYR A 3 -34.74 -56.19 -8.85
CA TYR A 3 -33.70 -56.39 -7.85
C TYR A 3 -32.48 -55.54 -8.22
N GLY A 4 -31.88 -54.92 -7.20
CA GLY A 4 -30.46 -55.13 -6.94
C GLY A 4 -29.45 -54.27 -7.71
N ASN A 5 -29.15 -53.12 -7.11
CA ASN A 5 -27.83 -52.54 -6.91
C ASN A 5 -26.62 -53.45 -7.24
N ASN A 6 -25.63 -52.96 -8.00
CA ASN A 6 -24.28 -53.54 -7.99
C ASN A 6 -23.20 -52.47 -8.22
N ASN A 7 -22.32 -52.42 -7.23
CA ASN A 7 -21.18 -51.55 -7.04
C ASN A 7 -19.95 -52.34 -7.50
N TYR A 8 -19.21 -51.90 -8.52
CA TYR A 8 -17.92 -52.51 -8.88
C TYR A 8 -16.82 -51.45 -9.05
N ASN A 9 -16.05 -51.38 -7.98
CA ASN A 9 -14.72 -50.81 -7.85
C ASN A 9 -13.73 -51.60 -8.72
N ARG A 10 -13.01 -50.94 -9.65
CA ARG A 10 -11.76 -51.46 -10.23
C ARG A 10 -10.76 -50.31 -10.46
N ASN A 11 -9.87 -50.20 -9.49
CA ASN A 11 -8.61 -49.48 -9.55
C ASN A 11 -7.58 -50.42 -10.21
N ASN A 12 -6.95 -50.02 -11.31
CA ASN A 12 -5.79 -50.73 -11.86
C ASN A 12 -4.77 -49.71 -12.37
N GLY A 13 -3.72 -49.51 -11.58
CA GLY A 13 -2.65 -48.58 -11.85
C GLY A 13 -1.63 -49.14 -12.85
N TYR A 14 -1.13 -48.26 -13.71
CA TYR A 14 0.19 -48.39 -14.31
C TYR A 14 0.89 -47.03 -14.29
N ASN A 15 1.91 -46.94 -13.44
CA ASN A 15 2.87 -45.86 -13.36
C ASN A 15 4.09 -46.25 -14.22
N ARG A 16 4.40 -45.47 -15.25
CA ARG A 16 5.74 -45.36 -15.85
C ARG A 16 6.08 -43.90 -16.15
N ASN A 17 6.61 -43.27 -15.12
CA ASN A 17 7.73 -42.31 -15.12
C ASN A 17 8.40 -42.01 -16.48
N SER A 18 8.34 -40.75 -16.92
CA SER A 18 9.52 -39.87 -17.08
C SER A 18 9.16 -38.64 -17.92
N ASN A 19 9.12 -37.46 -17.32
CA ASN A 19 9.73 -36.28 -17.92
C ASN A 19 9.83 -35.11 -16.94
N TYR A 20 11.05 -34.60 -16.84
CA TYR A 20 11.47 -33.34 -16.25
C TYR A 20 10.43 -32.22 -16.42
N ARG A 21 9.93 -31.69 -15.31
CA ARG A 21 9.63 -30.25 -15.16
C ARG A 21 9.37 -29.88 -13.70
N ASN A 22 10.37 -29.23 -13.13
CA ASN A 22 10.28 -28.29 -12.02
C ASN A 22 9.05 -27.37 -12.26
N GLY A 23 8.04 -27.50 -11.40
CA GLY A 23 6.79 -26.79 -11.57
C GLY A 23 6.00 -26.80 -10.27
N ASN A 24 6.21 -25.77 -9.45
CA ASN A 24 5.35 -25.39 -8.33
C ASN A 24 3.89 -25.33 -8.78
N ALA A 25 3.16 -26.43 -8.58
CA ALA A 25 1.74 -26.54 -8.87
C ALA A 25 0.92 -25.89 -7.75
N TYR A 26 0.93 -24.55 -7.68
CA TYR A 26 -0.15 -23.79 -7.03
C TYR A 26 -1.34 -23.71 -7.97
N GLY A 27 -1.96 -24.86 -8.21
CA GLY A 27 -3.27 -24.99 -8.85
C GLY A 27 -4.37 -24.78 -7.80
N ASN A 28 -4.70 -23.52 -7.50
CA ASN A 28 -6.03 -23.18 -6.99
C ASN A 28 -6.52 -21.91 -7.70
N ARG A 29 -6.86 -22.11 -8.99
CA ARG A 29 -7.69 -21.19 -9.75
C ARG A 29 -9.14 -21.53 -9.42
N ASN A 30 -9.70 -20.85 -8.42
CA ASN A 30 -11.14 -20.85 -8.16
C ASN A 30 -11.64 -19.41 -7.93
N GLY A 31 -11.87 -18.70 -9.04
CA GLY A 31 -13.24 -18.28 -9.40
C GLY A 31 -14.00 -17.27 -8.55
N GLY A 32 -13.34 -16.40 -7.78
CA GLY A 32 -14.00 -15.23 -7.18
C GLY A 32 -13.10 -14.01 -7.29
N ASN A 33 -13.60 -12.94 -7.90
CA ASN A 33 -12.91 -11.66 -8.12
C ASN A 33 -12.66 -10.91 -6.79
N ARG A 34 -11.99 -11.55 -5.83
CA ARG A 34 -11.64 -10.97 -4.53
C ARG A 34 -10.48 -10.02 -4.75
N GLN A 35 -10.77 -8.72 -4.65
CA GLN A 35 -9.79 -7.66 -4.73
C GLN A 35 -8.59 -7.98 -3.82
N ALA A 36 -7.38 -7.95 -4.40
CA ALA A 36 -6.18 -8.22 -3.64
C ALA A 36 -6.09 -7.26 -2.43
N PRO A 37 -5.73 -7.73 -1.23
CA PRO A 37 -5.65 -6.87 -0.07
C PRO A 37 -4.71 -5.70 -0.30
N LYS A 38 -5.14 -4.50 0.07
CA LYS A 38 -4.29 -3.31 0.07
C LYS A 38 -3.12 -3.52 1.01
N ARG A 39 -1.95 -3.15 0.49
CA ARG A 39 -0.66 -3.20 1.18
C ARG A 39 -0.10 -1.81 1.45
N SER A 40 -0.86 -0.78 1.14
CA SER A 40 -0.51 0.59 1.49
C SER A 40 -1.76 1.40 1.79
N GLY A 41 -1.55 2.52 2.47
CA GLY A 41 -2.60 3.47 2.79
C GLY A 41 -2.02 4.74 3.40
N ALA A 42 -2.88 5.76 3.49
CA ALA A 42 -2.54 7.03 4.11
C ALA A 42 -3.76 7.57 4.85
N LYS A 43 -3.56 7.97 6.11
CA LYS A 43 -4.56 8.60 6.95
C LYS A 43 -4.20 10.07 7.10
N TYR A 44 -5.17 10.92 6.79
CA TYR A 44 -5.07 12.35 6.93
C TYR A 44 -5.88 12.76 8.16
N SER A 45 -5.32 13.63 8.98
CA SER A 45 -6.00 14.22 10.13
C SER A 45 -5.66 15.69 10.24
N ILE A 46 -6.52 16.42 10.95
CA ILE A 46 -6.31 17.84 11.24
C ILE A 46 -5.72 17.96 12.65
N ILE A 47 -4.72 18.83 12.78
CA ILE A 47 -4.14 19.19 14.07
C ILE A 47 -5.17 20.03 14.82
N ARG A 48 -5.55 19.59 16.03
CA ARG A 48 -6.65 20.19 16.79
C ARG A 48 -6.25 21.32 17.72
N GLN A 49 -4.97 21.42 18.07
CA GLN A 49 -4.47 22.35 19.09
C GLN A 49 -3.00 22.70 18.81
N GLY A 50 -2.57 23.86 19.30
CA GLY A 50 -1.17 24.32 19.26
C GLY A 50 -0.84 25.17 18.02
N LYS A 51 0.46 25.46 17.81
CA LYS A 51 0.95 26.39 16.76
C LYS A 51 0.45 26.06 15.35
N PHE A 52 0.18 24.80 15.05
CA PHE A 52 -0.23 24.33 13.72
C PHE A 52 -1.69 23.89 13.66
N GLU A 53 -2.54 24.37 14.57
CA GLU A 53 -3.98 24.10 14.56
C GLU A 53 -4.60 24.35 13.18
N GLY A 54 -5.51 23.45 12.76
CA GLY A 54 -6.14 23.49 11.44
C GLY A 54 -5.29 22.92 10.31
N GLN A 55 -3.97 22.71 10.51
CA GLN A 55 -3.12 22.12 9.48
C GLN A 55 -3.27 20.60 9.41
N THR A 56 -2.86 20.03 8.27
CA THR A 56 -2.95 18.60 7.99
C THR A 56 -1.72 17.86 8.51
N ILE A 57 -1.92 16.71 9.15
CA ILE A 57 -0.89 15.72 9.44
C ILE A 57 -1.25 14.41 8.74
N ILE A 58 -0.25 13.70 8.22
CA ILE A 58 -0.43 12.49 7.43
C ILE A 58 0.33 11.34 8.08
N ASN A 59 -0.34 10.21 8.29
CA ASN A 59 0.28 8.95 8.67
C ASN A 59 0.08 7.95 7.54
N ALA A 60 1.16 7.47 6.94
CA ALA A 60 1.09 6.57 5.80
C ALA A 60 1.93 5.31 6.01
N TRP A 61 1.55 4.25 5.31
CA TRP A 61 2.20 2.95 5.42
C TRP A 61 2.23 2.24 4.06
N ASN A 62 3.30 1.49 3.82
CA ASN A 62 3.46 0.61 2.67
C ASN A 62 4.22 -0.65 3.10
N LYS A 63 3.58 -1.81 2.96
CA LYS A 63 4.18 -3.12 3.15
C LYS A 63 4.62 -3.67 1.79
N SER A 64 5.91 -3.56 1.47
CA SER A 64 6.52 -4.17 0.28
C SER A 64 6.98 -5.60 0.57
N ARG A 65 7.17 -6.44 -0.47
CA ARG A 65 7.75 -7.79 -0.29
C ARG A 65 9.24 -7.72 0.04
N GLY A 66 10.00 -6.87 -0.66
CA GLY A 66 11.46 -6.84 -0.51
C GLY A 66 11.97 -5.86 0.56
N LYS A 67 11.22 -4.80 0.87
CA LYS A 67 11.66 -3.74 1.82
C LYS A 67 10.99 -3.83 3.19
N GLY A 68 10.12 -4.82 3.39
CA GLY A 68 9.27 -4.90 4.59
C GLY A 68 8.27 -3.73 4.69
N LEU A 69 7.92 -3.39 5.92
CA LEU A 69 7.02 -2.27 6.22
C LEU A 69 7.81 -0.95 6.23
N ILE A 70 7.26 0.03 5.53
CA ILE A 70 7.73 1.42 5.54
C ILE A 70 6.57 2.27 6.05
N THR A 71 6.83 3.14 7.01
CA THR A 71 5.86 4.12 7.50
C THR A 71 6.37 5.53 7.29
N ALA A 72 5.45 6.47 7.08
CA ALA A 72 5.75 7.87 6.93
C ALA A 72 4.84 8.70 7.85
N LYS A 73 5.42 9.66 8.57
CA LYS A 73 4.69 10.72 9.25
C LYS A 73 5.03 12.04 8.59
N VAL A 74 4.04 12.74 8.07
CA VAL A 74 4.24 14.06 7.45
C VAL A 74 3.53 15.10 8.28
N ALA A 75 4.30 16.08 8.76
CA ALA A 75 3.81 17.14 9.64
C ALA A 75 4.42 18.50 9.25
N PRO A 76 3.73 19.61 9.54
CA PRO A 76 4.36 20.92 9.47
C PRO A 76 5.43 21.05 10.56
N TYR A 77 6.42 21.91 10.32
CA TYR A 77 7.52 22.23 11.22
C TYR A 77 7.65 23.75 11.37
N GLY A 78 8.58 24.21 12.21
CA GLY A 78 8.70 25.62 12.62
C GLY A 78 8.61 26.64 11.47
N ASP A 79 9.23 26.32 10.33
CA ASP A 79 9.35 27.17 9.14
C ASP A 79 8.44 26.70 7.98
N SER A 80 7.41 25.90 8.30
CA SER A 80 6.39 25.51 7.34
C SER A 80 5.70 26.75 6.78
N LYS A 81 5.81 26.94 5.46
CA LYS A 81 5.23 28.06 4.72
C LYS A 81 4.44 27.59 3.53
N GLU A 82 3.40 28.35 3.23
CA GLU A 82 2.64 28.22 2.00
C GLU A 82 3.36 28.95 0.87
N TYR A 83 3.43 28.34 -0.30
CA TYR A 83 3.97 28.97 -1.50
C TYR A 83 3.24 28.50 -2.75
N THR A 84 3.19 29.35 -3.78
CA THR A 84 2.64 29.00 -5.09
C THR A 84 3.79 28.75 -6.05
N ALA A 85 3.80 27.59 -6.69
CA ALA A 85 4.85 27.23 -7.64
C ALA A 85 4.66 28.01 -8.95
N PRO A 86 5.62 28.84 -9.39
CA PRO A 86 5.48 29.66 -10.59
C PRO A 86 5.19 28.84 -11.86
N SER A 87 5.76 27.64 -11.95
CA SER A 87 5.64 26.76 -13.12
C SER A 87 4.27 26.11 -13.30
N SER A 88 3.51 25.94 -12.22
CA SER A 88 2.25 25.17 -12.26
C SER A 88 1.04 25.94 -11.71
N GLY A 89 1.25 27.10 -11.10
CA GLY A 89 0.21 27.86 -10.39
C GLY A 89 -0.36 27.13 -9.16
N LYS A 90 0.16 25.95 -8.81
CA LYS A 90 -0.32 25.15 -7.70
C LYS A 90 0.27 25.63 -6.38
N THR A 91 -0.57 25.63 -5.35
CA THR A 91 -0.17 26.00 -4.00
C THR A 91 0.26 24.79 -3.20
N TYR A 92 1.35 24.95 -2.46
CA TYR A 92 1.96 23.92 -1.63
C TYR A 92 2.26 24.45 -0.23
N ILE A 93 2.35 23.54 0.72
CA ILE A 93 2.80 23.82 2.09
C ILE A 93 4.09 23.03 2.31
N THR A 94 5.16 23.69 2.75
CA THR A 94 6.40 22.98 3.14
C THR A 94 6.16 22.20 4.42
N MET A 95 6.61 20.96 4.46
CA MET A 95 6.42 20.02 5.55
C MET A 95 7.67 19.16 5.71
N ILE A 96 7.70 18.33 6.75
CA ILE A 96 8.76 17.35 6.94
C ILE A 96 8.14 15.96 7.03
N ALA A 97 8.81 15.00 6.40
CA ALA A 97 8.41 13.60 6.41
C ALA A 97 9.43 12.77 7.18
N GLU A 98 9.01 12.14 8.27
CA GLU A 98 9.78 11.11 8.97
C GLU A 98 9.41 9.74 8.39
N ILE A 99 10.39 9.08 7.78
CA ILE A 99 10.25 7.77 7.14
C ILE A 99 10.95 6.72 7.98
N THR A 100 10.23 5.69 8.40
CA THR A 100 10.80 4.56 9.15
C THR A 100 10.77 3.31 8.30
N TYR A 101 11.93 2.69 8.12
CA TYR A 101 12.09 1.38 7.49
C TYR A 101 12.13 0.31 8.58
N HIS A 102 11.01 -0.38 8.81
CA HIS A 102 10.88 -1.31 9.94
C HIS A 102 11.79 -2.53 9.81
N ASN A 103 12.16 -2.92 8.60
CA ASN A 103 13.04 -4.07 8.39
C ASN A 103 14.49 -3.81 8.83
N SER A 104 14.95 -2.57 8.73
CA SER A 104 16.32 -2.18 9.09
C SER A 104 16.40 -1.33 10.37
N GLY A 105 15.27 -0.83 10.87
CA GLY A 105 15.22 0.10 12.00
C GLY A 105 15.65 1.53 11.65
N HIS A 106 16.03 1.81 10.41
CA HIS A 106 16.49 3.14 10.01
C HIS A 106 15.32 4.14 9.86
N THR A 107 15.55 5.37 10.34
CA THR A 107 14.65 6.51 10.14
C THR A 107 15.35 7.57 9.30
N ARG A 108 14.61 8.18 8.36
CA ARG A 108 15.09 9.29 7.53
C ARG A 108 14.11 10.45 7.63
N ILE A 109 14.63 11.66 7.76
CA ILE A 109 13.85 12.89 7.75
C ILE A 109 14.04 13.55 6.38
N ILE A 110 12.94 13.83 5.70
CA ILE A 110 12.93 14.33 4.32
C ILE A 110 12.09 15.61 4.28
N PRO A 111 12.67 16.77 3.92
CA PRO A 111 11.90 17.96 3.58
C PRO A 111 11.00 17.68 2.37
N CYS A 112 9.74 18.07 2.46
CA CYS A 112 8.78 17.81 1.39
C CYS A 112 7.74 18.92 1.28
N SER A 113 6.95 18.88 0.22
CA SER A 113 5.86 19.83 0.00
C SER A 113 4.56 19.07 -0.23
N MET A 114 3.50 19.49 0.46
CA MET A 114 2.16 18.97 0.24
C MET A 114 1.38 19.91 -0.67
N ASN A 115 0.81 19.39 -1.75
CA ASN A 115 -0.13 20.14 -2.58
C ASN A 115 -1.39 20.46 -1.78
N LYS A 116 -1.76 21.74 -1.68
CA LYS A 116 -2.86 22.19 -0.82
C LYS A 116 -4.23 21.68 -1.27
N ALA A 117 -4.44 21.54 -2.58
CA ALA A 117 -5.70 21.10 -3.16
C ALA A 117 -5.88 19.57 -3.07
N THR A 118 -4.89 18.81 -3.53
CA THR A 118 -4.98 17.33 -3.61
C THR A 118 -4.45 16.60 -2.38
N LYS A 119 -3.83 17.33 -1.44
CA LYS A 119 -3.13 16.79 -0.26
C LYS A 119 -2.08 15.72 -0.61
N SER A 120 -1.56 15.76 -1.84
CA SER A 120 -0.52 14.83 -2.28
C SER A 120 0.86 15.33 -1.84
N VAL A 121 1.69 14.41 -1.37
CA VAL A 121 3.07 14.67 -0.95
C VAL A 121 4.00 13.83 -1.79
N VAL A 122 4.91 14.49 -2.50
CA VAL A 122 5.95 13.87 -3.32
C VAL A 122 7.21 13.77 -2.47
N LEU A 123 7.72 12.56 -2.27
CA LEU A 123 8.94 12.26 -1.54
C LEU A 123 10.03 11.86 -2.53
N SER A 124 10.61 12.88 -3.17
CA SER A 124 11.56 12.73 -4.29
C SER A 124 12.77 11.87 -3.92
N ASP A 125 13.34 12.07 -2.73
CA ASP A 125 14.54 11.38 -2.23
C ASP A 125 14.40 9.85 -2.18
N ILE A 126 13.17 9.35 -2.06
CA ILE A 126 12.89 7.91 -1.99
C ILE A 126 12.05 7.43 -3.18
N GLY A 127 11.73 8.30 -4.13
CA GLY A 127 10.97 7.97 -5.32
C GLY A 127 9.51 7.56 -5.04
N MET A 128 8.88 8.13 -4.01
CA MET A 128 7.54 7.74 -3.55
C MET A 128 6.58 8.92 -3.45
N VAL A 129 5.27 8.62 -3.44
CA VAL A 129 4.18 9.57 -3.28
C VAL A 129 3.21 9.10 -2.20
N ILE A 130 2.69 10.05 -1.44
CA ILE A 130 1.54 9.88 -0.56
C ILE A 130 0.36 10.66 -1.15
N THR A 131 -0.80 10.03 -1.27
CA THR A 131 -2.01 10.66 -1.81
C THR A 131 -3.26 10.15 -1.11
N GLN A 132 -4.31 10.98 -1.09
CA GLN A 132 -5.64 10.60 -0.61
C GLN A 132 -6.33 9.58 -1.53
N ASN A 133 -5.84 9.45 -2.76
CA ASN A 133 -6.41 8.56 -3.75
C ASN A 133 -6.19 7.08 -3.41
N GLY A 134 -7.15 6.26 -3.82
CA GLY A 134 -7.13 4.81 -3.64
C GLY A 134 -7.86 4.35 -2.39
N SER A 135 -8.61 3.27 -2.52
CA SER A 135 -9.39 2.66 -1.44
C SER A 135 -9.37 1.14 -1.59
N GLY A 136 -9.65 0.42 -0.50
CA GLY A 136 -9.72 -1.04 -0.52
C GLY A 136 -9.70 -1.65 0.88
N LEU A 137 -9.52 -2.96 0.93
CA LEU A 137 -9.53 -3.74 2.17
C LEU A 137 -8.13 -4.24 2.49
N THR A 138 -7.74 -4.21 3.76
CA THR A 138 -6.54 -4.90 4.25
C THR A 138 -6.77 -6.42 4.32
N SER A 139 -5.73 -7.20 4.63
CA SER A 139 -5.85 -8.67 4.75
C SER A 139 -6.81 -9.10 5.86
N SER A 140 -7.03 -8.26 6.88
CA SER A 140 -8.01 -8.51 7.93
C SER A 140 -9.42 -7.99 7.58
N GLY A 141 -9.66 -7.57 6.32
CA GLY A 141 -10.95 -7.04 5.88
C GLY A 141 -11.24 -5.60 6.28
N LYS A 142 -10.31 -4.90 6.95
CA LYS A 142 -10.51 -3.49 7.34
C LYS A 142 -10.43 -2.56 6.12
N LYS A 143 -11.44 -1.72 5.93
CA LYS A 143 -11.47 -0.64 4.93
C LYS A 143 -10.37 0.39 5.22
N VAL A 144 -9.57 0.70 4.21
CA VAL A 144 -8.50 1.70 4.25
C VAL A 144 -8.50 2.54 2.98
N SER A 145 -8.08 3.80 3.12
CA SER A 145 -7.97 4.76 2.03
C SER A 145 -6.54 5.30 1.89
N GLY A 146 -6.34 6.10 0.86
CA GLY A 146 -5.06 6.65 0.49
C GLY A 146 -4.11 5.64 -0.13
N TYR A 147 -2.97 6.16 -0.54
CA TYR A 147 -1.89 5.39 -1.12
C TYR A 147 -0.57 5.99 -0.68
N PHE A 148 0.37 5.11 -0.35
CA PHE A 148 1.77 5.44 -0.20
C PHE A 148 2.57 4.41 -0.99
N GLY A 149 3.35 4.85 -1.97
CA GLY A 149 4.06 3.94 -2.86
C GLY A 149 4.86 4.66 -3.91
N LYS A 150 5.40 3.89 -4.87
CA LYS A 150 6.14 4.47 -5.99
C LYS A 150 5.22 5.36 -6.83
N PHE A 151 5.81 6.35 -7.50
CA PHE A 151 5.14 7.07 -8.58
C PHE A 151 4.60 6.07 -9.60
N SER A 152 3.31 6.13 -9.89
CA SER A 152 2.81 5.61 -11.15
C SER A 152 3.16 6.64 -12.22
N ARG A 153 4.04 6.26 -13.15
CA ARG A 153 4.12 6.96 -14.44
C ARG A 153 2.90 6.60 -15.27
#